data_AF-A0AA42L1V4-F1
#
_entry.id   AF-A0AA42L1V4-F1
#
_cell.length_a   1.000
_cell.length_b   1.000
_cell.length_c   1.000
_cell.angle_alpha   90.00
_cell.angle_beta   90.00
_cell.angle_gamma   90.00
#
_symmetry.space_group_name_H-M   'P 1'
#
loop_
_entity.id
_entity.type
_entity.pdbx_description
1 polymer ?
#
loop_
_entity_poly.entity_id
_entity_poly.type
_entity_poly.pdbx_seq_one_letter_code
_entity_poly.pdbx_strand_id
1 'polypeptide(L)'
;MIAYQVNGHSYRLSYAELREAHVRLCSLPDEEFLAALPEVLHLACMIAWLKEVPADLLLCDEGLLHQLTHLLHIPDEPLINLQQVRAAYALQLELAP
;
A
#
# COMPACT_ATOMS: atom_id res chain seq x y z
N MET A 1 -16.96 -2.92 9.67
CA MET A 1 -15.90 -3.09 10.69
C MET A 1 -15.50 -4.55 10.74
N ILE A 2 -14.19 -4.82 10.72
CA ILE A 2 -13.58 -6.14 10.80
C ILE A 2 -12.83 -6.20 12.13
N ALA A 3 -13.06 -7.23 12.94
CA ALA A 3 -12.40 -7.42 14.23
C ALA A 3 -11.44 -8.61 14.15
N TYR A 4 -10.26 -8.48 14.75
CA TYR A 4 -9.25 -9.55 14.78
C TYR A 4 -8.46 -9.52 16.09
N GLN A 5 -7.78 -10.63 16.40
CA GLN A 5 -6.96 -10.77 17.60
C GLN A 5 -5.51 -11.08 17.27
N VAL A 6 -4.60 -10.45 18.01
CA VAL A 6 -3.15 -10.72 17.93
C VAL A 6 -2.61 -10.77 19.36
N ASN A 7 -2.00 -11.89 19.75
CA ASN A 7 -1.39 -12.09 21.07
C ASN A 7 -2.31 -11.69 22.25
N GLY A 8 -3.60 -12.05 22.18
CA GLY A 8 -4.59 -11.75 23.22
C GLY A 8 -5.16 -10.31 23.19
N HIS A 9 -4.68 -9.45 22.29
CA HIS A 9 -5.23 -8.10 22.09
C HIS A 9 -6.27 -8.09 20.97
N SER A 10 -7.31 -7.27 21.13
CA SER A 10 -8.36 -7.09 20.12
C SER A 10 -8.14 -5.82 19.33
N TYR A 11 -8.24 -5.93 18.01
CA TYR A 11 -8.09 -4.83 17.07
C TYR A 11 -9.32 -4.71 16.17
N ARG A 12 -9.47 -3.53 15.56
CA ARG A 12 -10.57 -3.22 14.66
C ARG A 12 -10.04 -2.47 13.46
N LEU A 13 -10.64 -2.75 12.31
CA LEU A 13 -10.33 -2.17 11.02
C LEU A 13 -11.64 -1.82 10.30
N SER A 14 -11.72 -0.66 9.66
CA SER A 14 -12.86 -0.30 8.82
C SER A 14 -12.53 -0.49 7.35
N TYR A 15 -13.25 -1.39 6.68
CA TYR A 15 -13.14 -1.55 5.22
C TYR A 15 -13.44 -0.25 4.48
N ALA A 16 -14.44 0.51 4.95
CA ALA A 16 -14.82 1.78 4.35
C ALA A 16 -13.70 2.82 4.47
N GLU A 17 -13.07 2.95 5.64
CA GLU A 17 -11.97 3.90 5.85
C GLU A 17 -10.74 3.52 5.02
N LEU A 18 -10.42 2.22 4.91
CA LEU A 18 -9.34 1.75 4.04
C LEU A 18 -9.58 2.11 2.58
N ARG A 19 -10.81 1.90 2.10
CA ARG A 19 -11.20 2.23 0.73
C ARG A 19 -11.14 3.73 0.48
N GLU A 20 -11.66 4.55 1.39
CA GLU A 20 -11.61 6.01 1.29
C GLU A 20 -10.16 6.52 1.28
N ALA A 21 -9.30 5.98 2.13
CA ALA A 21 -7.88 6.31 2.14
C ALA A 21 -7.19 5.89 0.83
N HIS A 22 -7.51 4.69 0.30
CA HIS A 22 -6.94 4.20 -0.96
C HIS A 22 -7.32 5.08 -2.14
N VAL A 23 -8.60 5.43 -2.27
CA VAL A 23 -9.11 6.33 -3.32
C VAL A 23 -8.44 7.70 -3.22
N ARG A 24 -8.35 8.27 -2.01
CA ARG A 24 -7.67 9.56 -1.80
C ARG A 24 -6.21 9.48 -2.24
N LEU A 25 -5.45 8.48 -1.78
CA LEU A 25 -4.03 8.35 -2.12
C LEU A 25 -3.80 8.12 -3.62
N CYS A 26 -4.67 7.36 -4.28
CA CYS A 26 -4.62 7.18 -5.74
C CYS A 26 -4.89 8.48 -6.51
N SER A 27 -5.63 9.42 -5.92
CA SER A 27 -5.94 10.71 -6.53
C SER A 27 -4.87 11.79 -6.33
N LEU A 28 -3.87 11.56 -5.47
CA LEU A 28 -2.80 12.52 -5.22
C LEU A 28 -1.93 12.73 -6.46
N PRO A 29 -1.49 13.97 -6.75
CA PRO A 29 -0.38 14.21 -7.67
C PRO A 29 0.90 13.48 -7.24
N ASP A 30 1.83 13.27 -8.17
CA ASP A 30 3.07 12.52 -7.92
C ASP A 30 3.87 13.06 -6.72
N GLU A 31 4.07 14.38 -6.66
CA GLU A 31 4.82 15.03 -5.56
C GLU A 31 4.15 14.81 -4.20
N GLU A 32 2.81 14.91 -4.14
CA GLU A 32 2.06 14.70 -2.91
C GLU A 32 2.02 13.23 -2.50
N PHE A 33 1.95 12.32 -3.47
CA PHE A 33 2.04 10.88 -3.21
C PHE A 33 3.41 10.50 -2.66
N LEU A 34 4.49 11.05 -3.21
CA LEU A 34 5.84 10.86 -2.71
C LEU A 34 5.99 11.41 -1.28
N ALA A 35 5.44 12.59 -1.02
CA ALA A 35 5.41 13.16 0.33
C ALA A 35 4.60 12.30 1.33
N ALA A 36 3.61 11.55 0.84
CA ALA A 36 2.77 10.66 1.63
C ALA A 36 3.27 9.20 1.68
N LEU A 37 4.49 8.88 1.20
CA LEU A 37 4.98 7.50 1.12
C LEU A 37 4.85 6.67 2.41
N PRO A 38 5.11 7.19 3.62
CA PRO A 38 4.88 6.42 4.85
C PRO A 38 3.42 5.99 5.03
N GLU A 39 2.47 6.87 4.67
CA GLU A 39 1.04 6.57 4.71
C GLU A 39 0.65 5.55 3.63
N VAL A 40 1.13 5.76 2.41
CA VAL A 40 0.94 4.84 1.27
C VAL A 40 1.42 3.44 1.62
N LEU A 41 2.63 3.32 2.17
CA LEU A 41 3.22 2.03 2.54
C LEU A 41 2.43 1.35 3.67
N HIS A 42 2.03 2.11 4.70
CA HIS A 42 1.20 1.58 5.78
C HIS A 42 -0.15 1.06 5.25
N LEU A 43 -0.82 1.84 4.39
CA LEU A 43 -2.11 1.42 3.82
C LEU A 43 -1.94 0.19 2.92
N ALA A 44 -0.87 0.12 2.13
CA ALA A 44 -0.55 -1.06 1.33
C ALA A 44 -0.44 -2.32 2.18
N CYS A 45 0.28 -2.27 3.30
CA CYS A 45 0.37 -3.40 4.24
C CYS A 45 -1.01 -3.83 4.77
N MET A 46 -1.85 -2.87 5.18
CA MET A 46 -3.16 -3.17 5.73
C MET A 46 -4.11 -3.79 4.71
N ILE A 47 -4.14 -3.26 3.48
CA ILE A 47 -4.97 -3.79 2.41
C ILE A 47 -4.44 -5.13 1.91
N ALA A 48 -3.13 -5.28 1.75
CA ALA A 48 -2.52 -6.54 1.30
C ALA A 48 -2.75 -7.67 2.30
N TRP A 49 -2.64 -7.38 3.60
CA TRP A 49 -3.00 -8.32 4.66
C TRP A 49 -4.48 -8.71 4.58
N LEU A 50 -5.37 -7.73 4.46
CA LEU A 50 -6.82 -7.96 4.35
C LEU A 50 -7.20 -8.80 3.11
N LYS A 51 -6.50 -8.60 1.99
CA LYS A 51 -6.72 -9.30 0.73
C LYS A 51 -5.96 -10.63 0.63
N GLU A 52 -5.21 -11.00 1.69
CA GLU A 52 -4.36 -12.20 1.72
C GLU A 52 -3.40 -12.28 0.52
N VAL A 53 -2.82 -11.13 0.12
CA VAL A 53 -1.89 -11.10 -1.02
C VAL A 53 -0.63 -11.90 -0.68
N PRO A 54 -0.19 -12.83 -1.56
CA PRO A 54 1.04 -13.60 -1.34
C PRO A 54 2.27 -12.71 -1.12
N ALA A 55 3.10 -13.08 -0.13
CA ALA A 55 4.24 -12.28 0.28
C ALA A 55 5.33 -12.17 -0.80
N ASP A 56 5.49 -13.19 -1.64
CA ASP A 56 6.39 -13.19 -2.80
C ASP A 56 6.01 -12.15 -3.84
N LEU A 57 4.72 -11.84 -4.00
CA LEU A 57 4.24 -10.76 -4.87
C LEU A 57 4.42 -9.36 -4.26
N LEU A 58 4.58 -9.27 -2.93
CA LEU A 58 4.72 -8.00 -2.22
C LEU A 58 6.19 -7.62 -1.98
N LEU A 59 7.03 -8.59 -1.66
CA LEU A 59 8.36 -8.39 -1.08
C LEU A 59 9.53 -8.73 -2.00
N CYS A 60 9.31 -9.41 -3.13
CA CYS A 60 10.38 -9.61 -4.11
C CYS A 60 10.86 -8.27 -4.68
N ASP A 61 11.98 -8.27 -5.42
CA ASP A 61 12.59 -7.04 -5.93
C ASP A 61 11.63 -6.23 -6.84
N GLU A 62 10.66 -6.89 -7.47
CA GLU A 62 9.61 -6.25 -8.28
C GLU A 62 8.28 -6.07 -7.52
N GLY A 63 8.24 -6.50 -6.27
CA GLY A 63 7.05 -6.50 -5.42
C GLY A 63 6.65 -5.09 -4.97
N LEU A 64 5.35 -4.87 -4.84
CA LEU A 64 4.79 -3.54 -4.55
C LEU A 64 5.37 -2.90 -3.27
N LEU A 65 5.45 -3.65 -2.16
CA LEU A 65 5.97 -3.11 -0.90
C LEU A 65 7.47 -2.82 -0.98
N HIS A 66 8.22 -3.65 -1.72
CA HIS A 66 9.63 -3.43 -1.96
C HIS A 66 9.86 -2.14 -2.75
N GLN A 67 9.14 -1.97 -3.87
CA GLN A 67 9.24 -0.79 -4.72
C GLN A 67 8.80 0.50 -4.01
N LEU A 68 7.75 0.45 -3.18
CA LEU A 68 7.36 1.58 -2.32
C LEU A 68 8.43 1.91 -1.28
N THR A 69 9.10 0.90 -0.72
CA THR A 69 10.21 1.09 0.23
C THR A 69 11.42 1.71 -0.45
N HIS A 70 11.74 1.30 -1.67
CA HIS A 70 12.77 1.92 -2.49
C HIS A 70 12.48 3.41 -2.74
N LEU A 71 11.24 3.77 -3.13
CA LEU A 71 10.82 5.18 -3.27
C LEU A 71 11.01 5.99 -1.98
N LEU A 72 10.85 5.36 -0.81
CA LEU A 72 11.01 6.02 0.49
C LEU A 72 12.48 6.13 0.93
N HIS A 73 13.29 5.12 0.64
CA HIS A 73 14.65 4.99 1.19
C HIS A 73 15.75 5.44 0.22
N ILE A 74 15.63 5.08 -1.06
CA ILE A 74 16.62 5.28 -2.12
C ILE A 74 15.94 5.63 -3.46
N PRO A 75 15.29 6.80 -3.57
CA PRO A 75 14.42 7.16 -4.70
C PRO A 75 15.12 7.29 -6.05
N ASP A 76 16.45 7.46 -6.07
CA ASP A 76 17.25 7.67 -7.29
C ASP A 76 17.77 6.37 -7.92
N GLU A 77 17.33 5.21 -7.44
CA GLU A 77 17.74 3.93 -8.01
C GLU A 77 17.15 3.72 -9.41
N PRO A 78 17.97 3.35 -10.42
CA PRO A 78 17.57 3.40 -11.84
C PRO A 78 16.44 2.44 -12.23
N LEU A 79 16.12 1.47 -11.38
CA LEU A 79 15.09 0.46 -11.62
C LEU A 79 13.70 0.91 -11.14
N ILE A 80 13.59 2.00 -10.37
CA ILE A 80 12.31 2.44 -9.81
C ILE A 80 11.58 3.32 -10.82
N ASN A 81 10.37 2.93 -11.20
CA ASN A 81 9.49 3.74 -12.03
C ASN A 81 8.23 4.13 -11.25
N LEU A 82 8.15 5.40 -10.83
CA LEU A 82 7.03 5.92 -10.04
C LEU A 82 5.66 5.62 -10.65
N GLN A 83 5.52 5.79 -11.98
CA GLN A 83 4.24 5.58 -12.64
C GLN A 83 3.81 4.10 -12.63
N GLN A 84 4.76 3.18 -12.79
CA GLN A 84 4.49 1.75 -12.68
C GLN A 84 4.11 1.37 -11.24
N VAL A 85 4.82 1.91 -10.24
CA VAL A 85 4.51 1.66 -8.82
C VAL A 85 3.12 2.19 -8.46
N ARG A 86 2.77 3.40 -8.92
CA ARG A 86 1.42 3.98 -8.70
C ARG A 86 0.33 3.17 -9.38
N ALA A 87 0.55 2.72 -10.61
CA ALA A 87 -0.40 1.85 -11.30
C ALA A 87 -0.59 0.50 -10.57
N ALA A 88 0.50 -0.11 -10.11
CA ALA A 88 0.45 -1.33 -9.31
C ALA A 88 -0.29 -1.11 -7.98
N TYR A 89 -0.02 0.00 -7.28
CA TYR A 89 -0.71 0.38 -6.05
C TYR A 89 -2.23 0.54 -6.26
N ALA A 90 -2.63 1.25 -7.33
CA ALA A 90 -4.05 1.46 -7.63
C ALA A 90 -4.76 0.13 -7.96
N LEU A 91 -4.14 -0.72 -8.77
CA LEU A 91 -4.74 -1.97 -9.25
C LEU A 91 -4.74 -3.07 -8.19
N GLN A 92 -3.58 -3.36 -7.58
CA GLN A 92 -3.44 -4.51 -6.68
C GLN A 92 -4.21 -4.30 -5.36
N LEU A 93 -4.30 -3.05 -4.90
CA LEU A 93 -4.91 -2.69 -3.62
C LEU A 93 -6.33 -2.14 -3.75
N GLU A 94 -6.93 -2.19 -4.95
CA GLU A 94 -8.33 -1.80 -5.14
C GLU A 94 -9.26 -2.58 -4.21
N LEU A 95 -10.18 -1.85 -3.59
CA LEU A 95 -11.23 -2.38 -2.72
C LEU A 95 -12.59 -2.15 -3.40
N ALA A 96 -13.40 -3.20 -3.46
CA ALA A 96 -14.73 -3.17 -4.06
C ALA A 96 -15.65 -2.18 -3.32
N PRO A 97 -16.65 -1.60 -4.02
CA PRO A 97 -17.62 -0.68 -3.43
C PRO A 97 -18.53 -1.34 -2.38
#